data_AF-A0A5N7MW21-F1
#
_entry.id   AF-A0A5N7MW21-F1
#
_cell.length_a   1.000
_cell.length_b   1.000
_cell.length_c   1.000
_cell.angle_alpha   90.00
_cell.angle_beta   90.00
_cell.angle_gamma   90.00
#
_symmetry.space_group_name_H-M   'P 1'
#
loop_
_entity.id
_entity.type
_entity.pdbx_description
1 polymer ?
#
loop_
_entity_poly.entity_id
_entity_poly.type
_entity_poly.pdbx_seq_one_letter_code
_entity_poly.pdbx_strand_id
1 'polypeptide(L)' 'MTFTAEQLAVCAEREVKQRRRAYPHWVEDRRMTQAFADEQVAMMEQIARDSRAKADAEKCDLFGGAS' A
#
# COMPACT_ATOMS: atom_id res chain seq x y z
N MET A 1 -14.62 14.06 -2.77
CA MET A 1 -13.78 13.50 -3.85
C MET A 1 -13.59 12.02 -3.54
N THR A 2 -13.74 11.15 -4.53
CA THR A 2 -13.57 9.69 -4.39
C THR A 2 -12.43 9.25 -5.31
N PHE A 3 -11.60 8.33 -4.85
CA PHE A 3 -10.46 7.80 -5.61
C PHE A 3 -10.79 6.40 -6.14
N THR A 4 -10.25 6.05 -7.30
CA THR A 4 -10.37 4.70 -7.86
C THR A 4 -9.50 3.70 -7.09
N ALA A 5 -9.81 2.41 -7.17
CA ALA A 5 -8.97 1.40 -6.51
C ALA A 5 -7.53 1.41 -7.05
N GLU A 6 -7.33 1.70 -8.35
CA GLU A 6 -5.99 1.86 -8.93
C GLU A 6 -5.22 3.03 -8.28
N GLN A 7 -5.87 4.17 -8.08
CA GLN A 7 -5.24 5.32 -7.41
C GLN A 7 -4.84 4.98 -5.97
N LEU A 8 -5.71 4.26 -5.25
CA LEU A 8 -5.44 3.80 -3.90
C LEU A 8 -4.28 2.78 -3.86
N ALA A 9 -4.24 1.83 -4.78
CA ALA A 9 -3.19 0.83 -4.90
C ALA A 9 -1.82 1.49 -5.16
N VAL A 10 -1.74 2.39 -6.13
CA VAL A 10 -0.50 3.13 -6.45
C VAL A 10 -0.04 3.98 -5.27
N CYS A 11 -0.96 4.60 -4.55
CA CYS A 11 -0.65 5.38 -3.35
C CYS A 11 -0.04 4.49 -2.24
N ALA A 12 -0.71 3.38 -1.91
CA ALA A 12 -0.25 2.45 -0.88
C ALA A 12 1.11 1.83 -1.23
N GLU A 13 1.34 1.44 -2.48
CA GLU A 13 2.63 0.90 -2.94
C GLU A 13 3.78 1.91 -2.80
N ARG A 14 3.51 3.19 -3.09
CA ARG A 14 4.50 4.26 -2.89
C ARG A 14 4.81 4.44 -1.40
N GLU A 15 3.79 4.39 -0.55
CA GLU A 15 3.93 4.53 0.89
C GLU A 15 4.77 3.37 1.48
N VAL A 16 4.56 2.13 1.05
CA VAL A 16 5.44 1.00 1.44
C VAL A 16 6.91 1.31 1.11
N LYS A 17 7.19 1.79 -0.11
CA LYS A 17 8.56 2.13 -0.54
C LYS A 17 9.16 3.25 0.30
N GLN A 18 8.35 4.29 0.59
CA GLN A 18 8.78 5.42 1.40
C GLN A 18 9.09 4.99 2.84
N ARG A 19 8.23 4.18 3.46
CA ARG A 19 8.44 3.64 4.82
C ARG A 19 9.68 2.78 4.89
N ARG A 20 9.85 1.82 3.97
CA ARG A 20 11.05 0.97 3.90
C ARG A 20 12.34 1.78 3.74
N ARG A 21 12.27 2.96 3.11
CA ARG A 21 13.41 3.87 2.97
C ARG A 21 13.64 4.75 4.21
N ALA A 22 12.58 5.31 4.79
CA ALA A 22 12.69 6.32 5.84
C ALA A 22 12.79 5.73 7.25
N TYR A 23 12.09 4.63 7.52
CA TYR A 23 11.97 4.08 8.86
C TYR A 23 13.29 3.59 9.45
N PRO A 24 14.23 2.98 8.71
CA PRO A 24 15.53 2.62 9.28
C PRO A 24 16.22 3.81 9.94
N HIS A 25 16.25 4.96 9.25
CA HIS A 25 16.80 6.19 9.80
C HIS A 25 16.02 6.70 11.03
N TRP A 26 14.69 6.60 11.02
CA TRP A 26 13.88 6.98 12.18
C TRP A 26 14.07 6.05 13.38
N VAL A 27 14.40 4.77 13.15
CA VAL A 27 14.78 3.82 14.21
C VAL A 27 16.15 4.18 14.77
N GLU A 28 17.14 4.47 13.92
CA GLU A 28 18.48 4.94 14.32
C GLU A 28 18.41 6.21 15.17
N ASP A 29 17.58 7.17 14.75
CA ASP A 29 17.32 8.44 15.46
C ASP A 29 16.44 8.28 16.71
N ARG A 30 16.03 7.05 17.05
CA ARG A 30 15.12 6.72 18.17
C ARG A 30 13.77 7.45 18.13
N ARG A 31 13.32 7.84 16.93
CA ARG A 31 11.98 8.40 16.68
C ARG A 31 10.90 7.32 16.68
N MET A 32 11.27 6.06 16.45
CA MET A 32 10.40 4.89 16.58
C MET A 32 11.21 3.64 16.93
N THR A 33 10.52 2.59 17.39
CA THR A 33 11.12 1.27 17.61
C THR A 33 11.14 0.46 16.32
N GLN A 34 12.09 -0.48 16.19
CA GLN A 34 12.13 -1.42 15.06
C GLN A 34 10.82 -2.22 14.95
N ALA A 35 10.30 -2.72 16.07
CA ALA A 35 9.05 -3.48 16.09
C ALA A 35 7.86 -2.68 15.54
N PHE A 36 7.76 -1.40 15.88
CA PHE A 36 6.71 -0.53 15.35
C PHE A 36 6.92 -0.23 13.86
N ALA A 37 8.16 -0.01 13.43
CA ALA A 37 8.48 0.16 12.02
C ALA A 37 8.07 -1.07 11.19
N ASP A 38 8.39 -2.27 11.67
CA ASP A 38 8.06 -3.54 11.03
C ASP A 38 6.54 -3.74 10.93
N GLU A 39 5.81 -3.48 12.03
CA GLU A 39 4.35 -3.54 12.06
C GLU A 39 3.72 -2.58 11.04
N GLN A 40 4.17 -1.33 11.01
CA GLN A 40 3.67 -0.30 10.10
C GLN A 40 3.96 -0.61 8.63
N VAL A 41 5.11 -1.23 8.33
CA VAL A 41 5.43 -1.70 6.97
C VAL A 41 4.54 -2.88 6.60
N ALA A 42 4.41 -3.89 7.46
CA ALA A 42 3.57 -5.07 7.21
C ALA A 42 2.10 -4.70 6.99
N MET A 43 1.57 -3.78 7.79
CA MET A 43 0.21 -3.26 7.65
C MET A 43 0.02 -2.54 6.31
N MET A 44 0.95 -1.67 5.92
CA MET A 44 0.84 -0.94 4.66
C MET A 44 0.99 -1.87 3.45
N GLU A 45 1.81 -2.91 3.55
CA GLU A 45 1.91 -3.95 2.52
C GLU A 45 0.60 -4.72 2.35
N GLN A 46 -0.10 -5.03 3.44
CA GLN A 46 -1.43 -5.63 3.38
C GLN A 46 -2.41 -4.71 2.65
N ILE A 47 -2.44 -3.42 3.02
CA ILE A 47 -3.30 -2.42 2.36
C ILE A 47 -2.99 -2.32 0.86
N ALA A 48 -1.70 -2.32 0.48
CA ALA A 48 -1.29 -2.28 -0.91
C ALA A 48 -1.78 -3.51 -1.69
N ARG A 49 -1.63 -4.73 -1.12
CA ARG A 49 -2.14 -5.97 -1.71
C ARG A 49 -3.65 -5.93 -1.91
N ASP A 50 -4.39 -5.55 -0.87
CA ASP A 50 -5.85 -5.52 -0.91
C ASP A 50 -6.37 -4.48 -1.91
N SER A 51 -5.71 -3.33 -1.99
CA SER A 51 -6.06 -2.27 -2.95
C SER A 51 -5.75 -2.68 -4.38
N ARG A 52 -4.61 -3.35 -4.62
CA ARG A 52 -4.25 -3.90 -5.93
C ARG A 52 -5.24 -4.96 -6.39
N ALA A 53 -5.61 -5.89 -5.51
CA ALA A 53 -6.61 -6.91 -5.81
C ALA A 53 -7.97 -6.30 -6.21
N LYS A 54 -8.41 -5.23 -5.52
CA LYS A 54 -9.61 -4.48 -5.90
C LYS A 54 -9.47 -3.80 -7.26
N ALA A 55 -8.32 -3.17 -7.53
CA ALA A 55 -8.06 -2.53 -8.82
C ALA A 55 -8.09 -3.53 -9.98
N ASP A 56 -7.58 -4.74 -9.75
CA ASP A 56 -7.58 -5.80 -10.76
C ASP A 56 -8.97 -6.40 -10.96
N ALA A 57 -9.77 -6.53 -9.89
CA ALA A 57 -11.17 -6.92 -9.98
C ALA A 57 -12.00 -5.88 -10.77
N GLU A 58 -11.85 -4.59 -10.47
CA GLU A 58 -12.52 -3.49 -11.21
C GLU A 58 -12.18 -3.52 -12.71
N LYS A 59 -10.92 -3.83 -13.06
CA LYS A 59 -10.53 -3.99 -14.47
C LYS A 59 -11.16 -5.24 -15.08
N CYS A 60 -11.17 -6.36 -14.39
CA CYS A 60 -11.77 -7.61 -14.89
C CYS A 60 -13.26 -7.42 -15.19
N ASP A 61 -13.99 -6.78 -14.28
CA ASP A 61 -15.42 -6.47 -14.44
C ASP A 61 -15.67 -5.53 -15.64
N LEU A 62 -14.76 -4.58 -15.89
CA LEU A 62 -14.87 -3.65 -17.01
C LEU A 62 -14.67 -4.34 -18.38
N PHE A 63 -13.88 -5.41 -18.46
CA PHE A 63 -13.62 -6.14 -19.70
C PHE A 63 -14.45 -7.42 -19.87
N GLY A 64 -15.15 -7.88 -18.82
CA GLY A 64 -15.99 -9.10 -18.84
C GLY A 64 -17.46 -8.89 -19.21
N GLY A 65 -17.91 -7.64 -19.40
CA GLY A 65 -19.28 -7.29 -19.76
C GLY A 65 -19.59 -7.40 -21.25
N ALA A 66 -19.36 -8.56 -21.87
CA ALA A 66 -19.90 -8.91 -23.18
C ALA A 66 -19.99 -10.44 -23.29
N SER A 67 -21.13 -11.01 -22.91
CA SER A 67 -21.58 -12.34 -23.30
C SER A 67 -23.09 -12.34 -23.42
#